data_AF-A0A430L8K6-F1
#
_entry.id   AF-A0A430L8K6-F1
#
_cell.length_a   1.000
_cell.length_b   1.000
_cell.length_c   1.000
_cell.angle_alpha   90.00
_cell.angle_beta   90.00
_cell.angle_gamma   90.00
#
_symmetry.space_group_name_H-M   'P 1'
#
loop_
_entity.id
_entity.type
_entity.pdbx_description
1 polymer ?
#
loop_
_entity_poly.entity_id
_entity_poly.type
_entity_poly.pdbx_seq_one_letter_code
_entity_poly.pdbx_strand_id
1 'polypeptide(L)'
;MYRENRPGRLSLPAMWSPPEDAMPKHHHHHREDRPATMDRARQASTCSERSCEGMTADETRDLWRCMLELQLRYGCYNSTRIDMALDAGDEGLDLMPNRFIIDTLNESVIDLPDEGREMLNRYLCPSSCATKQKWKFWKKE
;
A
#
# COMPACT_ATOMS: atom_id res chain seq x y z
N MET A 1 25.62 14.86 -59.05
CA MET A 1 25.70 16.20 -58.41
C MET A 1 24.49 16.37 -57.51
N TYR A 2 24.73 16.80 -56.28
CA TYR A 2 23.80 16.89 -55.14
C TYR A 2 22.69 17.95 -55.30
N ARG A 3 21.54 17.72 -54.66
CA ARG A 3 20.65 18.72 -54.02
C ARG A 3 19.58 17.98 -53.20
N GLU A 4 19.84 17.69 -51.92
CA GLU A 4 19.52 18.50 -50.73
C GLU A 4 18.00 18.69 -50.52
N ASN A 5 17.40 17.72 -49.82
CA ASN A 5 16.04 17.82 -49.29
C ASN A 5 16.06 18.64 -47.99
N ARG A 6 15.43 19.82 -47.99
CA ARG A 6 15.02 20.53 -46.77
C ARG A 6 13.50 20.36 -46.59
N PRO A 7 13.01 19.76 -45.49
CA PRO A 7 11.62 19.95 -45.11
C PRO A 7 11.48 21.28 -44.39
N GLY A 8 10.85 22.25 -45.07
CA GLY A 8 10.38 23.48 -44.46
C GLY A 8 9.23 23.20 -43.49
N ARG A 9 9.34 23.80 -42.30
CA ARG A 9 8.25 24.27 -41.40
C ARG A 9 6.89 23.59 -41.58
N LEU A 10 6.59 22.65 -40.68
CA LEU A 10 5.21 22.22 -40.40
C LEU A 10 4.48 23.36 -39.68
N SER A 11 3.53 23.98 -40.36
CA SER A 11 2.57 24.92 -39.79
C SER A 11 1.56 24.14 -38.92
N LEU A 12 1.49 24.48 -37.63
CA LEU A 12 0.43 23.99 -36.73
C LEU A 12 -0.93 24.57 -37.16
N PRO A 13 -2.00 23.77 -37.31
CA PRO A 13 -3.33 24.31 -37.54
C PRO A 13 -3.92 24.92 -36.25
N ALA A 14 -4.82 25.87 -36.50
CA ALA A 14 -5.32 26.88 -35.61
C ALA A 14 -5.96 26.39 -34.30
N MET A 15 -5.71 27.20 -33.27
CA MET A 15 -6.45 27.36 -32.03
C MET A 15 -7.97 27.25 -32.26
N TRP A 16 -8.61 26.31 -31.57
CA TRP A 16 -10.06 26.27 -31.44
C TRP A 16 -10.51 27.42 -30.52
N SER A 17 -11.27 28.37 -31.07
CA SER A 17 -11.97 29.42 -30.30
C SER A 17 -13.41 28.97 -30.03
N PRO A 18 -13.89 28.99 -28.77
CA PRO A 18 -15.30 28.72 -28.48
C PRO A 18 -16.19 29.94 -28.81
N PRO A 19 -17.45 29.73 -29.24
CA PRO A 19 -18.42 30.80 -29.47
C PRO A 19 -18.95 31.39 -28.15
N GLU A 20 -19.19 32.70 -28.15
CA GLU A 20 -19.45 33.56 -26.99
C GLU A 20 -20.93 33.72 -26.59
N ASP A 21 -21.84 32.86 -27.06
CA ASP A 21 -23.29 33.01 -26.88
C ASP A 21 -24.00 31.85 -26.15
N ALA A 22 -23.44 31.36 -25.04
CA ALA A 22 -24.14 30.43 -24.16
C ALA A 22 -23.88 30.72 -22.68
N MET A 23 -24.43 31.83 -22.16
CA MET A 23 -24.56 32.04 -20.71
C MET A 23 -25.87 31.41 -20.20
N PRO A 24 -25.82 30.36 -19.35
CA PRO A 24 -27.02 29.84 -18.70
C PRO A 24 -27.45 30.77 -17.56
N LYS A 25 -28.67 31.30 -17.64
CA LYS A 25 -29.33 32.08 -16.58
C LYS A 25 -29.54 31.20 -15.35
N HIS A 26 -28.87 31.52 -14.24
CA HIS A 26 -29.08 30.91 -12.93
C HIS A 26 -30.55 31.04 -12.49
N HIS A 27 -31.30 29.93 -12.57
CA HIS A 27 -32.54 29.74 -11.83
C HIS A 27 -32.23 28.89 -10.61
N HIS A 28 -32.41 29.46 -9.42
CA HIS A 28 -32.40 28.74 -8.16
C HIS A 28 -33.60 27.79 -8.10
N HIS A 29 -33.38 26.51 -8.41
CA HIS A 29 -34.32 25.44 -8.07
C HIS A 29 -33.71 24.53 -7.01
N HIS A 30 -34.34 24.62 -5.84
CA HIS A 30 -34.38 23.69 -4.73
C HIS A 30 -34.46 22.22 -5.18
N ARG A 31 -33.45 21.38 -4.89
CA ARG A 31 -33.67 19.94 -4.66
C ARG A 31 -32.46 19.16 -4.09
N GLU A 32 -32.73 18.56 -2.93
CA GLU A 32 -32.27 17.26 -2.40
C GLU A 32 -30.78 17.05 -2.04
N ASP A 33 -30.56 17.02 -0.72
CA ASP A 33 -29.42 16.46 0.02
C ASP A 33 -28.87 15.16 -0.59
N ARG A 34 -27.60 15.20 -0.99
CA ARG A 34 -26.76 14.01 -1.15
C ARG A 34 -25.35 14.37 -0.71
N PRO A 35 -24.85 13.86 0.43
CA PRO A 35 -23.55 14.28 0.93
C PRO A 35 -22.45 13.64 0.08
N ALA A 36 -21.77 14.45 -0.72
CA ALA A 36 -20.49 14.12 -1.30
C ALA A 36 -19.42 14.25 -0.22
N THR A 37 -19.27 13.25 0.64
CA THR A 37 -18.11 13.13 1.52
C THR A 37 -16.96 12.52 0.73
N MET A 38 -16.32 13.33 -0.11
CA MET A 38 -14.91 13.14 -0.43
C MET A 38 -14.13 14.28 0.21
N ASP A 39 -14.33 14.45 1.52
CA ASP A 39 -13.23 14.82 2.38
C ASP A 39 -12.20 13.70 2.25
N ARG A 40 -11.26 13.88 1.32
CA ARG A 40 -9.95 13.23 1.39
C ARG A 40 -9.30 13.78 2.64
N ALA A 41 -9.74 13.24 3.78
CA ALA A 41 -9.09 13.42 5.05
C ALA A 41 -7.63 13.14 4.79
N ARG A 42 -6.80 14.17 4.89
CA ARG A 42 -5.42 13.99 5.30
C ARG A 42 -5.55 13.27 6.63
N GLN A 43 -5.51 11.94 6.59
CA GLN A 43 -5.34 11.12 7.77
C GLN A 43 -3.98 11.55 8.32
N ALA A 44 -4.02 12.55 9.20
CA ALA A 44 -2.94 12.82 10.12
C ALA A 44 -2.63 11.46 10.75
N SER A 45 -1.39 11.03 10.57
CA SER A 45 -0.84 9.77 11.09
C SER A 45 -1.24 9.66 12.56
N THR A 46 -2.34 8.96 12.81
CA THR A 46 -2.53 8.26 14.05
C THR A 46 -1.39 7.26 14.08
N CYS A 47 -0.56 7.26 15.13
CA CYS A 47 0.34 6.15 15.39
C CYS A 47 -0.51 4.88 15.27
N SER A 48 -0.38 4.17 14.15
CA SER A 48 -1.14 2.95 13.95
C SER A 48 -0.57 1.95 14.95
N GLU A 49 -1.44 1.21 15.63
CA GLU A 49 -1.04 0.06 16.44
C GLU A 49 -0.24 -0.98 15.62
N ARG A 50 -0.24 -0.85 14.28
CA ARG A 50 0.46 -1.71 13.33
C ARG A 50 1.63 -1.03 12.60
N SER A 51 2.05 0.14 13.07
CA SER A 51 3.19 0.86 12.50
C SER A 51 4.52 0.25 12.96
N CYS A 52 5.48 0.13 12.05
CA CYS A 52 6.87 -0.24 12.36
C CYS A 52 7.75 0.98 12.71
N GLU A 53 7.16 2.05 13.26
CA GLU A 53 7.87 3.31 13.58
C GLU A 53 8.81 3.08 14.76
N GLY A 54 10.07 3.54 14.64
CA GLY A 54 11.08 3.37 15.68
C GLY A 54 11.78 2.01 15.73
N MET A 55 11.44 1.07 14.83
CA MET A 55 12.18 -0.19 14.68
C MET A 55 13.55 0.04 14.01
N THR A 56 14.55 -0.71 14.45
CA THR A 56 15.83 -0.84 13.77
C THR A 56 15.69 -1.63 12.46
N ALA A 57 16.70 -1.56 11.60
CA ALA A 57 16.71 -2.30 10.34
C ALA A 57 16.66 -3.83 10.55
N ASP A 58 17.34 -4.34 11.59
CA ASP A 58 17.31 -5.77 11.91
C ASP A 58 15.93 -6.21 12.41
N GLU A 59 15.29 -5.42 13.29
CA GLU A 59 13.92 -5.67 13.75
C GLU A 59 12.92 -5.63 12.59
N THR A 60 13.08 -4.67 11.68
CA THR A 60 12.25 -4.56 10.48
C THR A 60 12.43 -5.78 9.57
N ARG A 61 13.66 -6.31 9.46
CA ARG A 61 13.94 -7.53 8.69
C ARG A 61 13.32 -8.77 9.34
N ASP A 62 13.31 -8.84 10.66
CA ASP A 62 12.65 -9.94 11.36
C ASP A 62 11.12 -9.86 11.27
N LEU A 63 10.55 -8.65 11.29
CA LEU A 63 9.15 -8.42 10.95
C LEU A 63 8.86 -8.90 9.51
N TRP A 64 9.70 -8.53 8.54
CA TRP A 64 9.53 -8.96 7.16
C TRP A 64 9.53 -10.48 7.02
N ARG A 65 10.45 -11.18 7.68
CA ARG A 65 10.47 -12.65 7.78
C ARG A 65 9.14 -13.19 8.30
N CYS A 66 8.63 -12.61 9.38
CA CYS A 66 7.35 -13.01 9.95
C CYS A 66 6.19 -12.80 8.97
N MET A 67 6.16 -11.68 8.24
CA MET A 67 5.12 -11.41 7.23
C MET A 67 5.12 -12.44 6.10
N LEU A 68 6.30 -12.86 5.62
CA LEU A 68 6.43 -13.92 4.63
C LEU A 68 5.94 -15.28 5.18
N GLU A 69 6.29 -15.62 6.42
CA GLU A 69 5.81 -16.85 7.06
C GLU A 69 4.28 -16.86 7.20
N LEU A 70 3.69 -15.72 7.57
CA LEU A 70 2.24 -15.57 7.67
C LEU A 70 1.56 -15.72 6.31
N GLN A 71 2.16 -15.18 5.24
CA GLN A 71 1.64 -15.40 3.90
C GLN A 71 1.69 -16.89 3.52
N LEU A 72 2.82 -17.56 3.75
CA LEU A 72 2.96 -18.98 3.41
C LEU A 72 1.96 -19.86 4.16
N ARG A 73 1.64 -19.51 5.41
CA ARG A 73 0.74 -20.29 6.27
C ARG A 73 -0.74 -20.00 6.04
N TYR A 74 -1.10 -18.73 5.84
CA TYR A 74 -2.50 -18.29 5.86
C TYR A 74 -2.96 -17.57 4.58
N GLY A 75 -2.06 -17.13 3.70
CA GLY A 75 -2.41 -16.40 2.48
C GLY A 75 -3.11 -15.05 2.74
N CYS A 76 -2.80 -14.40 3.86
CA CYS A 76 -3.53 -13.25 4.38
C CYS A 76 -3.17 -11.90 3.74
N TYR A 77 -2.18 -11.84 2.87
CA TYR A 77 -1.78 -10.66 2.12
C TYR A 77 -2.18 -10.77 0.65
N ASN A 78 -2.78 -9.70 0.12
CA ASN A 78 -2.99 -9.52 -1.31
C ASN A 78 -1.93 -8.56 -1.86
N SER A 79 -0.69 -9.04 -1.98
CA SER A 79 0.45 -8.23 -2.37
C SER A 79 1.40 -9.01 -3.27
N THR A 80 1.47 -8.59 -4.54
CA THR A 80 2.41 -9.15 -5.52
C THR A 80 3.86 -9.10 -5.02
N ARG A 81 4.22 -8.10 -4.19
CA ARG A 81 5.56 -8.01 -3.63
C ARG A 81 5.87 -9.16 -2.67
N ILE A 82 4.90 -9.54 -1.84
CA ILE A 82 5.04 -10.67 -0.93
C ILE A 82 5.11 -11.96 -1.74
N ASP A 83 4.26 -12.11 -2.77
CA ASP A 83 4.26 -13.30 -3.63
C ASP A 83 5.63 -13.48 -4.32
N MET A 84 6.19 -12.40 -4.89
CA MET A 84 7.54 -12.43 -5.48
C MET A 84 8.62 -12.80 -4.48
N ALA A 85 8.52 -12.33 -3.23
CA ALA A 85 9.49 -12.66 -2.20
C ALA A 85 9.39 -14.12 -1.77
N LEU A 86 8.18 -14.70 -1.72
CA LEU A 86 8.01 -16.14 -1.48
C LEU A 86 8.56 -16.98 -2.62
N ASP A 87 8.33 -16.59 -3.87
CA ASP A 87 8.84 -17.28 -5.06
C ASP A 87 10.38 -17.29 -5.09
N ALA A 88 11.02 -16.24 -4.56
CA ALA A 88 12.48 -16.13 -4.44
C ALA A 88 13.08 -16.99 -3.31
N GLY A 89 12.26 -17.60 -2.44
CA GLY A 89 12.73 -18.43 -1.33
C GLY A 89 13.62 -17.66 -0.35
N ASP A 90 14.83 -18.18 -0.09
CA ASP A 90 15.78 -17.58 0.86
C ASP A 90 16.22 -16.17 0.44
N GLU A 91 16.27 -15.88 -0.87
CA GLU A 91 16.59 -14.55 -1.43
C GLU A 91 15.44 -13.55 -1.22
N GLY A 92 14.23 -14.02 -0.89
CA GLY A 92 13.07 -13.18 -0.60
C GLY A 92 13.25 -12.23 0.58
N LEU A 93 14.19 -12.56 1.47
CA LEU A 93 14.56 -11.69 2.59
C LEU A 93 15.27 -10.42 2.14
N ASP A 94 16.03 -10.50 1.04
CA ASP A 94 16.74 -9.36 0.47
C ASP A 94 15.80 -8.45 -0.35
N LEU A 95 14.59 -8.93 -0.66
CA LEU A 95 13.51 -8.16 -1.29
C LEU A 95 12.68 -7.34 -0.28
N MET A 96 13.16 -7.23 0.96
CA MET A 96 12.52 -6.43 2.01
C MET A 96 12.21 -5.02 1.50
N PRO A 97 10.93 -4.59 1.52
CA PRO A 97 10.57 -3.26 1.07
C PRO A 97 10.97 -2.18 2.07
N ASN A 98 10.87 -0.92 1.64
CA ASN A 98 11.02 0.21 2.55
C ASN A 98 9.90 0.22 3.61
N ARG A 99 10.18 0.91 4.71
CA ARG A 99 9.32 1.03 5.89
C ARG A 99 7.87 1.42 5.56
N PHE A 100 7.67 2.39 4.68
CA PHE A 100 6.32 2.87 4.31
C PHE A 100 5.48 1.76 3.66
N ILE A 101 6.10 0.94 2.82
CA ILE A 101 5.43 -0.19 2.18
C ILE A 101 5.15 -1.28 3.21
N ILE A 102 6.04 -1.52 4.18
CA ILE A 102 5.79 -2.46 5.28
C ILE A 102 4.57 -2.02 6.09
N ASP A 103 4.49 -0.74 6.49
CA ASP A 103 3.32 -0.20 7.18
C ASP A 103 2.04 -0.41 6.36
N THR A 104 2.09 -0.12 5.06
CA THR A 104 0.95 -0.34 4.15
C THR A 104 0.52 -1.81 4.12
N LEU A 105 1.49 -2.74 4.13
CA LEU A 105 1.22 -4.17 4.13
C LEU A 105 0.59 -4.62 5.45
N ASN A 106 1.05 -4.10 6.60
CA ASN A 106 0.48 -4.43 7.92
C ASN A 106 -1.01 -4.07 8.03
N GLU A 107 -1.45 -3.00 7.35
CA GLU A 107 -2.86 -2.60 7.28
C GLU A 107 -3.67 -3.45 6.28
N SER A 108 -3.02 -4.04 5.28
CA SER A 108 -3.66 -4.81 4.21
C SER A 108 -3.99 -6.26 4.56
N VAL A 109 -3.64 -6.70 5.77
CA VAL A 109 -3.87 -8.08 6.24
C VAL A 109 -5.38 -8.37 6.30
N ILE A 110 -5.81 -9.41 5.60
CA ILE A 110 -7.20 -9.90 5.58
C ILE A 110 -7.30 -11.31 6.13
N ASP A 111 -8.43 -11.64 6.75
CA ASP A 111 -8.80 -12.99 7.22
C ASP A 111 -7.73 -13.74 8.03
N LEU A 112 -6.85 -13.00 8.71
CA LEU A 112 -5.78 -13.58 9.53
C LEU A 112 -6.35 -14.11 10.86
N PRO A 113 -6.18 -15.41 11.19
CA PRO A 113 -6.62 -15.97 12.47
C PRO A 113 -5.82 -15.38 13.64
N ASP A 114 -6.37 -15.51 14.85
CA ASP A 114 -5.79 -14.91 16.05
C ASP A 114 -4.35 -15.37 16.32
N GLU A 115 -4.04 -16.64 16.06
CA GLU A 115 -2.69 -17.18 16.16
C GLU A 115 -1.70 -16.38 15.29
N GLY A 116 -2.00 -16.19 14.01
CA GLY A 116 -1.15 -15.43 13.10
C GLY A 116 -1.08 -13.95 13.46
N ARG A 117 -2.17 -13.40 13.99
CA ARG A 117 -2.20 -12.00 14.45
C ARG A 117 -1.34 -11.79 15.69
N GLU A 118 -1.33 -12.75 16.63
CA GLU A 118 -0.39 -12.75 17.75
C GLU A 118 1.06 -12.85 17.27
N MET A 119 1.35 -13.65 16.22
CA MET A 119 2.69 -13.70 15.63
C MET A 119 3.14 -12.33 15.12
N LEU A 120 2.28 -11.64 14.36
CA LEU A 120 2.58 -10.31 13.84
C LEU A 120 2.76 -9.27 14.97
N ASN A 121 1.88 -9.30 15.97
CA ASN A 121 1.90 -8.37 17.10
C ASN A 121 3.14 -8.50 17.98
N ARG A 122 3.79 -9.68 18.04
CA ARG A 122 5.05 -9.85 18.75
C ARG A 122 6.15 -8.91 18.24
N TYR A 123 6.12 -8.60 16.95
CA TYR A 123 7.06 -7.67 16.33
C TYR A 123 6.57 -6.22 16.44
N LEU A 124 5.29 -5.97 16.16
CA LEU A 124 4.73 -4.61 16.14
C LEU A 124 4.50 -3.99 17.53
N CYS A 125 4.27 -4.81 18.56
CA CYS A 125 4.01 -4.38 19.92
C CYS A 125 4.75 -5.28 20.95
N PRO A 126 6.08 -5.15 21.09
CA PRO A 126 6.86 -5.99 22.01
C PRO A 126 6.39 -5.88 23.47
N SER A 127 5.84 -4.73 23.86
CA SER A 127 5.37 -4.45 25.23
C SER A 127 4.02 -5.07 25.59
N SER A 128 3.16 -5.41 24.61
CA SER A 128 1.84 -6.00 24.89
C SER A 128 1.89 -7.52 25.08
N CYS A 129 3.02 -8.16 24.74
CA CYS A 129 3.20 -9.62 24.76
C CYS A 129 3.62 -10.19 26.14
N ALA A 130 3.62 -9.40 27.22
CA ALA A 130 4.02 -9.88 28.56
C ALA A 130 3.04 -10.89 29.19
N THR A 131 1.83 -11.09 28.64
CA THR A 131 0.87 -12.07 29.13
C THR A 131 0.97 -13.42 28.41
N LYS A 132 1.99 -14.19 28.80
CA LYS A 132 2.13 -15.66 28.77
C LYS A 132 1.14 -16.47 27.92
N GLN A 133 1.59 -16.97 26.77
CA GLN A 133 1.05 -18.18 26.12
C GLN A 133 2.20 -19.14 25.82
N LYS A 134 2.32 -20.23 26.60
CA LYS A 134 3.27 -21.34 26.37
C LYS A 134 2.78 -22.14 25.17
N TRP A 135 3.24 -21.83 23.97
CA TRP A 135 3.01 -22.72 22.82
C TRP A 135 4.00 -23.88 22.84
N LYS A 136 3.46 -25.09 22.95
CA LYS A 136 4.19 -26.32 22.65
C LYS A 136 4.21 -26.47 21.14
N PHE A 137 5.36 -26.21 20.54
CA PHE A 137 5.63 -26.42 19.12
C PHE A 137 5.77 -27.93 18.86
N TRP A 138 4.87 -28.52 18.08
CA TRP A 138 4.85 -29.97 17.84
C TRP A 138 5.98 -30.36 16.88
N LYS A 139 6.74 -31.38 17.29
CA LYS A 139 7.74 -32.10 16.51
C LYS A 139 7.01 -32.91 15.43
N LYS A 140 7.37 -32.75 14.16
CA LYS A 140 6.87 -33.58 13.05
C LYS A 140 7.88 -34.70 12.81
N GLU A 141 7.44 -35.94 13.00
CA GLU A 141 8.18 -37.18 12.64
C GLU A 141 8.31 -37.34 11.13
#